data_AF-A0A352STJ1-F1
#
_entry.id   AF-A0A352STJ1-F1
#
_cell.length_a   1.000
_cell.length_b   1.000
_cell.length_c   1.000
_cell.angle_alpha   90.00
_cell.angle_beta   90.00
_cell.angle_gamma   90.00
#
_symmetry.space_group_name_H-M   'P 1'
#
loop_
_entity.id
_entity.type
_entity.pdbx_description
1 polymer ?
#
loop_
_entity_poly.entity_id
_entity_poly.type
_entity_poly.pdbx_seq_one_letter_code
_entity_poly.pdbx_strand_id
1 'polypeptide(L)'
;GQKTRDPVNKAAGNPASRSHLSVTDNSAECHPFGATFTSICNEAQVPSSTTPYREGEGVSSYLMTTRNGMRCSSAVAFLWPAMKRANLAVRTNASVRRIAFEAGRAVSVTFRHKGAETVLRARREIILSAGAIGTPQILQLSGVGDGASLQKLGLDVVQNQPAVGQNLQDHFGINYLFKANRPTLNDVFGNWPGRLAAGLRYVLTRRGPLSLSINQYGGLVRTRPDQTRADCQLYMNPLSYHSFHDGRRRLMRPDPFSGFIIGFNSCRPASLGSVTITSPDAEVQPRIHGNYLDHQQDLDDAVRMARFVQRLQEAPALKAVLAEDPMTPLADMDDAAVIDDFRERGSTVFHLCGTCRMGPDRRDAVVDPQLRVHGIGGLRIVDASVFPNITSANTNAPTIMLAHKAAQMILADAG
;
A
#
# COMPACT_ATOMS: atom_id res chain seq x y z
N GLY A 1 14.46 37.18 -22.17
CA GLY A 1 13.14 36.57 -22.28
C GLY A 1 13.20 35.38 -23.20
N GLN A 2 13.24 34.18 -22.65
CA GLN A 2 13.16 32.95 -23.43
C GLN A 2 12.55 31.88 -22.52
N LYS A 3 11.24 31.67 -22.68
CA LYS A 3 10.50 30.59 -22.04
C LYS A 3 10.87 29.30 -22.75
N THR A 4 11.72 28.48 -22.15
CA THR A 4 11.80 27.05 -22.47
C THR A 4 10.50 26.41 -21.99
N ARG A 5 9.59 26.14 -22.94
CA ARG A 5 8.40 25.31 -22.71
C ARG A 5 8.85 23.86 -22.85
N ASP A 6 8.76 23.10 -21.76
CA ASP A 6 8.98 21.66 -21.76
C ASP A 6 8.02 20.92 -22.72
N PRO A 7 8.48 19.84 -23.38
CA PRO A 7 7.67 19.05 -24.28
C PRO A 7 6.88 18.00 -23.50
N VAL A 8 5.88 18.43 -22.73
CA VAL A 8 4.90 17.51 -22.14
C VAL A 8 3.59 17.69 -22.92
N ASN A 9 3.10 16.61 -23.54
CA ASN A 9 1.85 16.48 -24.32
C ASN A 9 1.84 16.87 -25.81
N LYS A 10 2.90 16.58 -26.58
CA LYS A 10 2.75 16.31 -28.02
C LYS A 10 3.25 14.92 -28.41
N ALA A 11 2.60 13.90 -27.85
CA ALA A 11 2.38 12.70 -28.65
C ALA A 11 1.25 13.06 -29.63
N ALA A 12 1.62 13.35 -30.88
CA ALA A 12 0.71 13.20 -32.01
C ALA A 12 0.46 11.69 -32.17
N GLY A 13 -0.44 11.17 -31.35
CA GLY A 13 -0.84 9.77 -31.31
C GLY A 13 -2.34 9.73 -31.04
N ASN A 14 -3.01 8.82 -31.73
CA ASN A 14 -4.44 8.52 -31.63
C ASN A 14 -5.01 8.85 -30.23
N PRO A 15 -6.08 9.66 -30.07
CA PRO A 15 -6.67 9.97 -28.77
C PRO A 15 -7.07 8.73 -27.95
N ALA A 16 -7.11 7.53 -28.55
CA ALA A 16 -7.19 6.24 -27.87
C ALA A 16 -5.94 5.81 -27.07
N SER A 17 -4.81 6.53 -27.13
CA SER A 17 -3.53 6.13 -26.51
C SER A 17 -3.19 6.83 -25.19
N ARG A 18 -4.04 7.71 -24.66
CA ARG A 18 -3.79 8.33 -23.35
C ARG A 18 -4.07 7.32 -22.24
N SER A 19 -3.03 6.97 -21.46
CA SER A 19 -3.17 6.15 -20.25
C SER A 19 -4.26 6.71 -19.34
N HIS A 20 -5.23 5.85 -19.00
CA HIS A 20 -6.32 6.17 -18.08
C HIS A 20 -5.81 6.49 -16.67
N LEU A 21 -4.69 5.90 -16.26
CA LEU A 21 -4.01 6.20 -15.01
C LEU A 21 -2.94 7.27 -15.23
N SER A 22 -2.97 8.33 -14.43
CA SER A 22 -2.00 9.42 -14.51
C SER A 22 -0.99 9.30 -13.38
N VAL A 23 0.29 9.32 -13.73
CA VAL A 23 1.42 9.40 -12.82
C VAL A 23 2.21 10.66 -13.18
N THR A 24 2.38 11.56 -12.21
CA THR A 24 2.98 12.88 -12.43
C THR A 24 4.26 13.00 -11.62
N ASP A 25 5.25 13.62 -12.25
CA ASP A 25 6.41 14.16 -11.56
C ASP A 25 6.00 15.50 -10.93
N ASN A 26 5.91 15.52 -9.61
CA ASN A 26 5.59 16.72 -8.82
C ASN A 26 6.81 17.22 -8.03
N SER A 27 8.03 16.81 -8.41
CA SER A 27 9.29 17.14 -7.71
C SER A 27 9.48 18.65 -7.53
N ALA A 28 9.09 19.45 -8.53
CA ALA A 28 9.16 20.91 -8.47
C ALA A 28 8.24 21.55 -7.40
N GLU A 29 7.22 20.84 -6.93
CA GLU A 29 6.32 21.31 -5.88
C GLU A 29 6.69 20.73 -4.50
N CYS A 30 7.59 19.74 -4.45
CA CYS A 30 8.06 19.13 -3.20
C CYS A 30 8.73 20.17 -2.27
N HIS A 31 8.71 19.87 -0.98
CA HIS A 31 9.27 20.74 0.04
C HIS A 31 10.81 20.86 -0.15
N PRO A 32 11.40 22.06 -0.02
CA PRO A 32 12.85 22.28 -0.22
C PRO A 32 13.76 21.41 0.65
N PHE A 33 13.26 20.93 1.79
CA PHE A 33 13.95 19.97 2.67
C PHE A 33 14.37 18.68 1.95
N GLY A 34 13.80 18.40 0.77
CA GLY A 34 14.28 17.36 -0.13
C GLY A 34 15.77 17.44 -0.46
N ALA A 35 16.33 18.64 -0.64
CA ALA A 35 17.76 18.81 -0.90
C ALA A 35 18.61 18.33 0.28
N THR A 36 18.14 18.54 1.51
CA THR A 36 18.78 18.02 2.73
C THR A 36 18.77 16.49 2.74
N PHE A 37 17.66 15.86 2.37
CA PHE A 37 17.59 14.40 2.25
C PHE A 37 18.59 13.85 1.23
N THR A 38 18.74 14.51 0.08
CA THR A 38 19.77 14.16 -0.92
C THR A 38 21.18 14.27 -0.33
N SER A 39 21.51 15.35 0.39
CA SER A 39 22.81 15.50 1.06
C SER A 39 23.08 14.40 2.08
N ILE A 40 22.11 14.07 2.93
CA ILE A 40 22.21 12.99 3.92
C ILE A 40 22.51 11.64 3.22
N CYS A 41 21.78 11.34 2.14
CA CYS A 41 21.99 10.12 1.37
C CYS A 41 23.40 10.07 0.77
N ASN A 42 23.86 11.16 0.16
CA ASN A 42 25.17 11.22 -0.48
C ASN A 42 26.32 11.02 0.53
N GLU A 43 26.25 11.67 1.69
CA GLU A 43 27.25 11.50 2.76
C GLU A 43 27.24 10.08 3.33
N ALA A 44 26.08 9.43 3.38
CA ALA A 44 25.95 8.02 3.75
C ALA A 44 26.19 7.03 2.60
N GLN A 45 26.68 7.51 1.45
CA GLN A 45 26.98 6.72 0.26
C GLN A 45 25.77 5.95 -0.31
N VAL A 46 24.58 6.50 -0.14
CA VAL A 46 23.32 5.98 -0.69
C VAL A 46 23.07 6.66 -2.05
N PRO A 47 22.91 5.90 -3.14
CA PRO A 47 22.59 6.48 -4.45
C PRO A 47 21.35 7.37 -4.36
N SER A 48 21.46 8.60 -4.84
CA SER A 48 20.35 9.54 -4.84
C SER A 48 20.28 10.35 -6.13
N SER A 49 19.08 10.83 -6.45
CA SER A 49 18.80 11.60 -7.66
C SER A 49 17.87 12.77 -7.37
N THR A 50 18.10 13.88 -8.04
CA THR A 50 17.22 15.06 -8.02
C THR A 50 15.95 14.83 -8.85
N THR A 51 16.00 13.90 -9.81
CA THR A 51 14.86 13.48 -10.63
C THR A 51 14.26 12.18 -10.08
N PRO A 52 12.92 12.03 -10.04
CA PRO A 52 12.27 10.79 -9.62
C PRO A 52 12.75 9.55 -10.39
N TYR A 53 13.05 8.47 -9.67
CA TYR A 53 13.32 7.17 -10.27
C TYR A 53 12.03 6.59 -10.88
N ARG A 54 12.15 6.09 -12.11
CA ARG A 54 11.10 5.26 -12.75
C ARG A 54 11.38 3.78 -12.57
N GLU A 55 12.65 3.42 -12.57
CA GLU A 55 13.19 2.08 -12.43
C GLU A 55 14.50 2.15 -11.64
N GLY A 56 14.88 1.03 -11.02
CA GLY A 56 16.12 0.90 -10.29
C GLY A 56 16.03 1.21 -8.80
N GLU A 57 17.20 1.45 -8.20
CA GLU A 57 17.42 1.61 -6.77
C GLU A 57 18.08 2.98 -6.52
N GLY A 58 17.74 3.60 -5.39
CA GLY A 58 18.20 4.91 -4.97
C GLY A 58 17.08 5.75 -4.36
N VAL A 59 17.46 6.89 -3.81
CA VAL A 59 16.54 7.84 -3.17
C VAL A 59 16.28 9.03 -4.09
N SER A 60 15.02 9.36 -4.31
CA SER A 60 14.61 10.58 -5.01
C SER A 60 13.23 11.02 -4.54
N SER A 61 12.67 12.06 -5.17
CA SER A 61 11.27 12.41 -4.97
C SER A 61 10.35 11.34 -5.60
N TYR A 62 9.21 11.08 -4.97
CA TYR A 62 8.27 10.08 -5.47
C TYR A 62 7.46 10.59 -6.66
N LEU A 63 7.33 9.74 -7.69
CA LEU A 63 6.26 9.89 -8.67
C LEU A 63 4.90 9.65 -8.00
N MET A 64 3.94 10.50 -8.29
CA MET A 64 2.63 10.46 -7.62
C MET A 64 1.52 10.10 -8.61
N THR A 65 0.60 9.23 -8.20
CA THR A 65 -0.60 8.90 -8.98
C THR A 65 -1.63 10.05 -8.90
N THR A 66 -1.34 11.12 -9.63
CA THR A 66 -2.12 12.36 -9.65
C THR A 66 -2.46 12.81 -11.07
N ARG A 67 -3.51 13.60 -11.21
CA ARG A 67 -3.89 14.31 -12.45
C ARG A 67 -4.35 15.70 -12.06
N ASN A 68 -3.74 16.74 -12.63
CA ASN A 68 -4.10 18.14 -12.38
C ASN A 68 -4.15 18.50 -10.87
N GLY A 69 -3.14 18.06 -10.11
CA GLY A 69 -3.05 18.31 -8.67
C GLY A 69 -4.03 17.51 -7.80
N MET A 70 -4.82 16.61 -8.38
CA MET A 70 -5.77 15.75 -7.66
C MET A 70 -5.34 14.29 -7.73
N ARG A 71 -5.71 13.50 -6.72
CA ARG A 71 -5.52 12.05 -6.72
C ARG A 71 -6.17 11.41 -7.96
N CYS A 72 -5.42 10.60 -8.70
CA CYS A 72 -5.94 9.79 -9.80
C CYS A 72 -6.14 8.34 -9.31
N SER A 73 -7.26 8.06 -8.64
CA SER A 73 -7.57 6.70 -8.19
C SER A 73 -7.95 5.77 -9.34
N SER A 74 -7.98 4.46 -9.10
CA SER A 74 -8.52 3.47 -10.06
C SER A 74 -9.96 3.78 -10.46
N ALA A 75 -10.77 4.30 -9.53
CA ALA A 75 -12.13 4.73 -9.83
C ALA A 75 -12.16 5.91 -10.81
N VAL A 76 -11.35 6.95 -10.57
CA VAL A 76 -11.22 8.12 -11.47
C VAL A 76 -10.71 7.69 -12.86
N ALA A 77 -9.71 6.82 -12.87
CA ALA A 77 -9.05 6.37 -14.09
C ALA A 77 -9.94 5.46 -14.95
N PHE A 78 -10.59 4.47 -14.34
CA PHE A 78 -11.23 3.37 -15.07
C PHE A 78 -12.74 3.28 -14.84
N LEU A 79 -13.21 3.39 -13.59
CA LEU A 79 -14.63 3.18 -13.26
C LEU A 79 -15.52 4.33 -13.73
N TRP A 80 -15.21 5.58 -13.37
CA TRP A 80 -16.05 6.74 -13.69
C TRP A 80 -16.23 6.94 -15.21
N PRO A 81 -15.19 6.77 -16.06
CA PRO A 81 -15.41 6.76 -17.51
C PRO A 81 -16.31 5.60 -17.96
N ALA A 82 -16.14 4.40 -17.39
CA ALA A 82 -16.92 3.22 -17.73
C ALA A 82 -18.39 3.32 -17.32
N MET A 83 -18.71 4.06 -16.25
CA MET A 83 -20.08 4.28 -15.76
C MET A 83 -21.00 4.98 -16.77
N LYS A 84 -20.45 5.58 -17.83
CA LYS A 84 -21.23 6.16 -18.93
C LYS A 84 -21.84 5.10 -19.85
N ARG A 85 -21.39 3.85 -19.77
CA ARG A 85 -21.87 2.76 -20.63
C ARG A 85 -23.15 2.17 -20.06
N ALA A 86 -24.15 1.94 -20.91
CA ALA A 86 -25.44 1.39 -20.51
C ALA A 86 -25.37 -0.05 -19.95
N ASN A 87 -24.27 -0.77 -20.21
CA ASN A 87 -24.06 -2.14 -19.76
C ASN A 87 -23.33 -2.26 -18.41
N LEU A 88 -23.12 -1.16 -17.67
CA LEU A 88 -22.51 -1.18 -16.34
C LEU A 88 -23.45 -0.61 -15.28
N ALA A 89 -23.74 -1.42 -14.25
CA ALA A 89 -24.46 -0.99 -13.06
C ALA A 89 -23.51 -0.96 -11.86
N VAL A 90 -23.49 0.17 -11.13
CA VAL A 90 -22.67 0.35 -9.92
C VAL A 90 -23.59 0.52 -8.71
N ARG A 91 -23.37 -0.29 -7.67
CA ARG A 91 -24.06 -0.18 -6.38
C ARG A 91 -23.04 0.15 -5.30
N THR A 92 -23.18 1.32 -4.68
CA THR A 92 -22.38 1.74 -3.52
C THR A 92 -23.14 1.44 -2.22
N ASN A 93 -22.44 1.45 -1.09
CA ASN A 93 -23.03 1.08 0.21
C ASN A 93 -23.73 -0.29 0.17
N ALA A 94 -23.10 -1.22 -0.55
CA ALA A 94 -23.55 -2.60 -0.75
C ALA A 94 -22.48 -3.54 -0.19
N SER A 95 -22.78 -4.21 0.93
CA SER A 95 -21.83 -5.08 1.63
C SER A 95 -22.09 -6.54 1.25
N VAL A 96 -21.15 -7.17 0.55
CA VAL A 96 -21.24 -8.58 0.16
C VAL A 96 -21.18 -9.47 1.40
N ARG A 97 -22.09 -10.44 1.45
CA ARG A 97 -22.23 -11.39 2.56
C ARG A 97 -21.61 -12.73 2.23
N ARG A 98 -22.04 -13.31 1.11
CA ARG A 98 -21.65 -14.64 0.65
C ARG A 98 -21.95 -14.83 -0.83
N ILE A 99 -21.32 -15.84 -1.40
CA ILE A 99 -21.58 -16.39 -2.72
C ILE A 99 -22.35 -17.70 -2.56
N ALA A 100 -23.32 -17.95 -3.42
CA ALA A 100 -23.97 -19.25 -3.52
C ALA A 100 -23.39 -20.08 -4.67
N PHE A 101 -23.38 -21.40 -4.48
CA PHE A 101 -22.84 -22.36 -5.43
C PHE A 101 -23.88 -23.42 -5.80
N GLU A 102 -23.92 -23.80 -7.07
CA GLU A 102 -24.76 -24.88 -7.60
C GLU A 102 -23.87 -25.78 -8.47
N ALA A 103 -23.85 -27.09 -8.21
CA ALA A 103 -23.05 -28.08 -8.95
C ALA A 103 -21.58 -27.67 -9.17
N GLY A 104 -20.91 -27.17 -8.12
CA GLY A 104 -19.49 -26.75 -8.18
C GLY A 104 -19.24 -25.43 -8.90
N ARG A 105 -20.27 -24.64 -9.20
CA ARG A 105 -20.18 -23.34 -9.88
C ARG A 105 -20.74 -22.22 -9.04
N ALA A 106 -20.07 -21.07 -9.00
CA ALA A 106 -20.57 -19.85 -8.37
C ALA A 106 -21.70 -19.24 -9.22
N VAL A 107 -22.87 -18.99 -8.61
CA VAL A 107 -24.09 -18.61 -9.35
C VAL A 107 -24.72 -17.30 -8.90
N SER A 108 -24.52 -16.89 -7.64
CA SER A 108 -25.10 -15.64 -7.14
C SER A 108 -24.29 -15.04 -6.00
N VAL A 109 -24.49 -13.74 -5.79
CA VAL A 109 -23.95 -12.99 -4.67
C VAL A 109 -25.10 -12.44 -3.85
N THR A 110 -25.05 -12.69 -2.54
CA THR A 110 -25.93 -12.08 -1.55
C THR A 110 -25.21 -10.88 -0.92
N PHE A 111 -25.86 -9.74 -0.86
CA PHE A 111 -25.31 -8.53 -0.25
C PHE A 111 -26.39 -7.71 0.45
N ARG A 112 -26.00 -6.94 1.46
CA ARG A 112 -26.88 -5.97 2.12
C ARG A 112 -26.76 -4.61 1.45
N HIS A 113 -27.88 -4.01 1.05
CA HIS A 113 -27.93 -2.70 0.42
C HIS A 113 -29.17 -1.94 0.89
N LYS A 114 -28.98 -0.72 1.40
CA LYS A 114 -30.06 0.11 1.98
C LYS A 114 -30.87 -0.63 3.07
N GLY A 115 -30.19 -1.41 3.91
CA GLY A 115 -30.81 -2.15 5.02
C GLY A 115 -31.50 -3.47 4.65
N ALA A 116 -31.66 -3.77 3.35
CA ALA A 116 -32.25 -5.02 2.89
C ALA A 116 -31.20 -5.98 2.31
N GLU A 117 -31.46 -7.28 2.44
CA GLU A 117 -30.68 -8.30 1.75
C GLU A 117 -31.15 -8.41 0.29
N THR A 118 -30.21 -8.49 -0.64
CA THR A 118 -30.47 -8.61 -2.07
C THR A 118 -29.59 -9.70 -2.66
N VAL A 119 -30.16 -10.49 -3.57
CA VAL A 119 -29.46 -11.54 -4.31
C VAL A 119 -29.35 -11.14 -5.78
N LEU A 120 -28.15 -11.25 -6.36
CA LEU A 120 -27.93 -11.09 -7.79
C LEU A 120 -27.30 -12.36 -8.37
N ARG A 121 -27.93 -12.92 -9.41
CA ARG A 121 -27.39 -14.07 -10.14
C ARG A 121 -26.43 -13.63 -11.24
N ALA A 122 -25.34 -14.36 -11.41
CA ALA A 122 -24.36 -14.16 -12.45
C ALA A 122 -24.53 -15.24 -13.54
N ARG A 123 -24.73 -14.82 -14.80
CA ARG A 123 -24.83 -15.77 -15.92
C ARG A 123 -23.48 -16.36 -16.32
N ARG A 124 -22.42 -15.56 -16.25
CA ARG A 124 -21.09 -15.90 -16.79
C ARG A 124 -20.07 -16.15 -15.68
N GLU A 125 -19.84 -15.17 -14.83
CA GLU A 125 -18.76 -15.25 -13.85
C GLU A 125 -18.98 -14.26 -12.69
N ILE A 126 -18.48 -14.62 -11.51
CA ILE A 126 -18.33 -13.75 -10.34
C ILE A 126 -16.84 -13.46 -10.16
N ILE A 127 -16.49 -12.19 -9.97
CA ILE A 127 -15.11 -11.74 -9.75
C ILE A 127 -15.05 -11.08 -8.37
N LEU A 128 -14.22 -11.62 -7.49
CA LEU A 128 -13.93 -11.02 -6.18
C LEU A 128 -12.75 -10.06 -6.28
N SER A 129 -12.95 -8.86 -5.74
CA SER A 129 -11.92 -7.80 -5.65
C SER A 129 -12.04 -7.05 -4.31
N ALA A 130 -12.26 -7.78 -3.22
CA ALA A 130 -12.48 -7.24 -1.88
C ALA A 130 -11.18 -7.10 -1.06
N GLY A 131 -10.02 -7.32 -1.70
CA GLY A 131 -8.69 -7.14 -1.11
C GLY A 131 -8.27 -8.29 -0.19
N ALA A 132 -7.05 -8.19 0.34
CA ALA A 132 -6.41 -9.24 1.14
C ALA A 132 -7.12 -9.56 2.48
N ILE A 133 -8.08 -8.74 2.91
CA ILE A 133 -8.89 -9.03 4.11
C ILE A 133 -10.30 -9.48 3.71
N GLY A 134 -10.98 -8.69 2.88
CA GLY A 134 -12.38 -8.93 2.55
C GLY A 134 -12.61 -10.16 1.68
N THR A 135 -11.72 -10.43 0.72
CA THR A 135 -11.85 -11.58 -0.19
C THR A 135 -11.81 -12.93 0.56
N PRO A 136 -10.80 -13.24 1.39
CA PRO A 136 -10.80 -14.51 2.12
C PRO A 136 -11.96 -14.61 3.12
N GLN A 137 -12.40 -13.50 3.72
CA GLN A 137 -13.59 -13.48 4.58
C GLN A 137 -14.85 -13.89 3.80
N ILE A 138 -15.09 -13.29 2.63
CA ILE A 138 -16.26 -13.63 1.81
C ILE A 138 -16.22 -15.11 1.40
N LEU A 139 -15.06 -15.64 1.00
CA LEU A 139 -14.92 -17.06 0.65
C LEU A 139 -15.24 -17.98 1.83
N GLN A 140 -14.68 -17.70 3.02
CA GLN A 140 -14.92 -18.48 4.23
C GLN A 140 -16.41 -18.47 4.62
N LEU A 141 -17.06 -17.29 4.61
CA LEU A 141 -18.50 -17.15 4.87
C LEU A 141 -19.37 -17.84 3.80
N SER A 142 -18.80 -18.12 2.63
CA SER A 142 -19.47 -18.83 1.54
C SER A 142 -19.19 -20.34 1.57
N GLY A 143 -18.51 -20.86 2.61
CA GLY A 143 -18.21 -22.28 2.73
C GLY A 143 -16.93 -22.74 2.01
N VAL A 144 -16.06 -21.81 1.61
CA VAL A 144 -14.78 -22.09 0.92
C VAL A 144 -13.63 -21.66 1.83
N GLY A 145 -12.99 -22.64 2.48
CA GLY A 145 -11.95 -22.40 3.49
C GLY A 145 -11.55 -23.67 4.21
N ASP A 146 -10.86 -23.55 5.35
CA ASP A 146 -10.55 -24.71 6.21
C ASP A 146 -11.85 -25.35 6.75
N GLY A 147 -12.18 -26.54 6.26
CA GLY A 147 -13.48 -27.17 6.51
C GLY A 147 -13.76 -27.39 8.00
N ALA A 148 -12.73 -27.77 8.78
CA ALA A 148 -12.89 -27.97 10.22
C ALA A 148 -13.20 -26.65 10.96
N SER A 149 -12.54 -25.56 10.60
CA SER A 149 -12.82 -24.23 11.17
C SER A 149 -14.20 -23.71 10.79
N LEU A 150 -14.63 -23.93 9.54
CA LEU A 150 -15.97 -23.53 9.07
C LEU A 150 -17.09 -24.30 9.79
N GLN A 151 -16.94 -25.62 9.94
CA GLN A 151 -17.91 -26.46 10.64
C GLN A 151 -18.07 -26.06 12.11
N LYS A 152 -16.98 -25.68 12.80
CA LYS A 152 -17.03 -25.16 14.17
C LYS A 152 -17.87 -23.89 14.30
N LEU A 153 -18.01 -23.11 13.23
CA LEU A 153 -18.86 -21.92 13.17
C LEU A 153 -20.28 -22.20 12.65
N GLY A 154 -20.61 -23.47 12.40
CA GLY A 154 -21.91 -23.88 11.88
C GLY A 154 -22.13 -23.58 10.39
N LEU A 155 -21.05 -23.42 9.61
CA LEU A 155 -21.12 -23.18 8.17
C LEU A 155 -20.97 -24.49 7.38
N ASP A 156 -21.78 -24.62 6.33
CA ASP A 156 -21.64 -25.71 5.36
C ASP A 156 -20.32 -25.57 4.58
N VAL A 157 -19.61 -26.69 4.41
CA VAL A 157 -18.37 -26.73 3.63
C VAL A 157 -18.71 -27.03 2.18
N VAL A 158 -18.63 -26.00 1.33
CA VAL A 158 -18.74 -26.13 -0.13
C VAL A 158 -17.46 -26.73 -0.69
N GLN A 159 -16.31 -26.24 -0.22
CA GLN A 159 -15.01 -26.77 -0.60
C GLN A 159 -14.02 -26.59 0.54
N ASN A 160 -13.41 -27.70 0.98
CA ASN A 160 -12.28 -27.66 1.90
C ASN A 160 -11.06 -27.10 1.16
N GLN A 161 -10.75 -25.83 1.42
CA GLN A 161 -9.59 -25.12 0.88
C GLN A 161 -8.86 -24.37 2.01
N PRO A 162 -8.04 -25.06 2.82
CA PRO A 162 -7.35 -24.47 3.97
C PRO A 162 -6.41 -23.31 3.63
N ALA A 163 -5.99 -23.19 2.36
CA ALA A 163 -5.14 -22.09 1.90
C ALA A 163 -5.85 -20.72 1.92
N VAL A 164 -7.20 -20.67 1.93
CA VAL A 164 -7.93 -19.40 2.01
C VAL A 164 -7.66 -18.71 3.35
N GLY A 165 -7.25 -17.45 3.27
CA GLY A 165 -6.93 -16.64 4.43
C GLY A 165 -5.51 -16.84 4.96
N GLN A 166 -4.73 -17.79 4.45
CA GLN A 166 -3.33 -18.00 4.86
C GLN A 166 -2.37 -17.16 4.02
N ASN A 167 -1.09 -17.11 4.36
CA ASN A 167 -0.08 -16.38 3.57
C ASN A 167 -0.37 -14.87 3.49
N LEU A 168 -0.93 -14.29 4.56
CA LEU A 168 -1.02 -12.84 4.67
C LEU A 168 0.41 -12.28 4.75
N GLN A 169 0.76 -11.42 3.79
CA GLN A 169 2.04 -10.74 3.73
C GLN A 169 1.80 -9.24 3.77
N ASP A 170 2.72 -8.52 4.39
CA ASP A 170 2.64 -7.07 4.50
C ASP A 170 4.01 -6.49 4.81
N HIS A 171 4.20 -5.24 4.43
CA HIS A 171 5.37 -4.50 4.82
C HIS A 171 5.18 -3.95 6.24
N PHE A 172 6.05 -4.37 7.14
CA PHE A 172 6.11 -3.87 8.52
C PHE A 172 7.29 -2.91 8.66
N GLY A 173 7.00 -1.70 9.11
CA GLY A 173 7.99 -0.63 9.14
C GLY A 173 7.91 0.23 10.39
N ILE A 174 8.95 1.03 10.59
CA ILE A 174 9.08 1.95 11.71
C ILE A 174 9.45 3.34 11.21
N ASN A 175 9.06 4.36 11.98
CA ASN A 175 9.40 5.76 11.72
C ASN A 175 10.27 6.29 12.86
N TYR A 176 11.34 7.00 12.52
CA TYR A 176 12.12 7.82 13.45
C TYR A 176 11.86 9.29 13.19
N LEU A 177 11.70 10.03 14.28
CA LEU A 177 11.28 11.43 14.28
C LEU A 177 12.44 12.34 14.68
N PHE A 178 12.55 13.46 14.00
CA PHE A 178 13.63 14.42 14.19
C PHE A 178 13.06 15.84 14.30
N LYS A 179 13.51 16.61 15.29
CA LYS A 179 13.21 18.04 15.37
C LYS A 179 14.20 18.82 14.51
N ALA A 180 13.68 19.66 13.63
CA ALA A 180 14.47 20.46 12.72
C ALA A 180 14.73 21.86 13.28
N ASN A 181 15.93 22.40 13.04
CA ASN A 181 16.29 23.80 13.36
C ASN A 181 15.83 24.81 12.30
N ARG A 182 15.00 24.38 11.35
CA ARG A 182 14.56 25.15 10.20
C ARG A 182 13.12 24.76 9.84
N PRO A 183 12.38 25.62 9.13
CA PRO A 183 10.99 25.35 8.77
C PRO A 183 10.80 24.07 7.95
N THR A 184 9.70 23.38 8.23
CA THR A 184 9.23 22.13 7.60
C THR A 184 7.75 22.25 7.23
N LEU A 185 7.12 21.17 6.77
CA LEU A 185 5.67 21.17 6.56
C LEU A 185 4.86 21.32 7.86
N ASN A 186 5.48 21.05 9.03
CA ASN A 186 4.85 21.34 10.32
C ASN A 186 4.53 22.83 10.46
N ASP A 187 5.37 23.72 9.95
CA ASP A 187 5.17 25.17 10.03
C ASP A 187 4.06 25.67 9.10
N VAL A 188 3.80 24.93 8.02
CA VAL A 188 2.68 25.20 7.10
C VAL A 188 1.37 24.69 7.68
N PHE A 189 1.37 23.45 8.18
CA PHE A 189 0.16 22.79 8.64
C PHE A 189 -0.09 22.93 10.14
N GLY A 190 0.82 23.51 10.92
CA GLY A 190 0.71 23.67 12.36
C GLY A 190 -0.12 24.89 12.77
N ASN A 191 -0.11 25.95 11.95
CA ASN A 191 -0.84 27.19 12.23
C ASN A 191 -1.97 27.46 11.23
N TRP A 192 -2.97 28.24 11.65
CA TRP A 192 -4.16 28.54 10.84
C TRP A 192 -3.85 29.40 9.58
N PRO A 193 -3.00 30.44 9.65
CA PRO A 193 -2.65 31.22 8.45
C PRO A 193 -1.96 30.39 7.36
N GLY A 194 -1.03 29.51 7.73
CA GLY A 194 -0.33 28.61 6.79
C GLY A 194 -1.30 27.64 6.11
N ARG A 195 -2.24 27.06 6.87
CA ARG A 195 -3.31 26.22 6.30
C ARG A 195 -4.19 26.98 5.32
N LEU A 196 -4.57 28.22 5.66
CA LEU A 196 -5.39 29.06 4.79
C LEU A 196 -4.65 29.40 3.48
N ALA A 197 -3.38 29.81 3.58
CA ALA A 197 -2.55 30.10 2.42
C ALA A 197 -2.35 28.87 1.51
N ALA A 198 -2.06 27.71 2.10
CA ALA A 198 -1.95 26.45 1.38
C ALA A 198 -3.27 26.06 0.69
N GLY A 199 -4.40 26.25 1.38
CA GLY A 199 -5.75 26.04 0.84
C GLY A 199 -6.05 26.94 -0.34
N LEU A 200 -5.77 28.24 -0.21
CA LEU A 200 -5.99 29.22 -1.28
C LEU A 200 -5.12 28.93 -2.50
N ARG A 201 -3.83 28.64 -2.30
CA ARG A 201 -2.92 28.22 -3.40
C ARG A 201 -3.46 26.98 -4.10
N TYR A 202 -3.91 25.98 -3.37
CA TYR A 202 -4.46 24.76 -3.94
C TYR A 202 -5.75 25.01 -4.73
N VAL A 203 -6.69 25.81 -4.21
CA VAL A 203 -7.94 26.13 -4.91
C VAL A 203 -7.67 26.88 -6.21
N LEU A 204 -6.76 27.88 -6.19
CA LEU A 204 -6.47 28.72 -7.34
C LEU A 204 -5.62 28.03 -8.41
N THR A 205 -4.65 27.21 -8.00
CA THR A 205 -3.60 26.71 -8.91
C THR A 205 -3.49 25.19 -8.97
N ARG A 206 -4.18 24.46 -8.08
CA ARG A 206 -4.05 23.00 -7.90
C ARG A 206 -2.60 22.55 -7.65
N ARG A 207 -1.84 23.40 -6.95
CA ARG A 207 -0.42 23.21 -6.62
C ARG A 207 -0.17 23.43 -5.13
N GLY A 208 1.09 23.20 -4.72
CA GLY A 208 1.52 23.35 -3.33
C GLY A 208 1.31 22.09 -2.50
N PRO A 209 1.50 22.18 -1.17
CA PRO A 209 1.64 21.00 -0.32
C PRO A 209 0.37 20.15 -0.21
N LEU A 210 -0.82 20.71 -0.48
CA LEU A 210 -2.08 19.97 -0.50
C LEU A 210 -2.31 19.14 -1.78
N SER A 211 -1.53 19.37 -2.84
CA SER A 211 -1.54 18.51 -4.05
C SER A 211 -0.55 17.35 -3.98
N LEU A 212 0.19 17.20 -2.88
CA LEU A 212 1.26 16.23 -2.72
C LEU A 212 0.91 15.13 -1.74
N SER A 213 1.60 14.00 -1.90
CA SER A 213 1.71 12.99 -0.84
C SER A 213 2.53 13.56 0.34
N ILE A 214 2.23 13.07 1.54
CA ILE A 214 3.02 13.35 2.74
C ILE A 214 4.44 12.76 2.58
N ASN A 215 4.55 11.50 2.15
CA ASN A 215 5.84 10.93 1.75
C ASN A 215 6.25 11.53 0.40
N GLN A 216 7.22 12.44 0.43
CA GLN A 216 7.69 13.17 -0.74
C GLN A 216 8.99 12.61 -1.30
N TYR A 217 9.88 12.10 -0.44
CA TYR A 217 11.16 11.54 -0.81
C TYR A 217 11.32 10.12 -0.28
N GLY A 218 12.15 9.33 -0.93
CA GLY A 218 12.45 7.97 -0.54
C GLY A 218 12.83 7.11 -1.73
N GLY A 219 12.81 5.80 -1.53
CA GLY A 219 13.06 4.85 -2.60
C GLY A 219 13.54 3.50 -2.07
N LEU A 220 14.00 2.66 -3.00
CA LEU A 220 14.53 1.33 -2.68
C LEU A 220 16.04 1.43 -2.56
N VAL A 221 16.59 0.98 -1.44
CA VAL A 221 18.03 1.06 -1.16
C VAL A 221 18.56 -0.28 -0.70
N ARG A 222 19.86 -0.47 -0.88
CA ARG A 222 20.60 -1.57 -0.26
C ARG A 222 21.14 -1.08 1.07
N THR A 223 20.85 -1.79 2.14
CA THR A 223 21.41 -1.47 3.46
C THR A 223 22.91 -1.74 3.54
N ARG A 224 23.41 -2.68 2.72
CA ARG A 224 24.82 -3.05 2.61
C ARG A 224 25.29 -3.16 1.15
N PRO A 225 26.57 -2.89 0.86
CA PRO A 225 27.12 -2.98 -0.49
C PRO A 225 27.14 -4.39 -1.10
N ASP A 226 27.20 -5.44 -0.28
CA ASP A 226 27.30 -6.85 -0.70
C ASP A 226 25.98 -7.43 -1.23
N GLN A 227 24.86 -6.72 -1.06
CA GLN A 227 23.57 -7.19 -1.51
C GLN A 227 23.39 -7.04 -3.03
N THR A 228 22.73 -8.03 -3.63
CA THR A 228 22.45 -8.08 -5.07
C THR A 228 21.19 -7.33 -5.48
N ARG A 229 20.34 -6.98 -4.51
CA ARG A 229 19.06 -6.28 -4.70
C ARG A 229 18.77 -5.38 -3.49
N ALA A 230 17.98 -4.33 -3.70
CA ALA A 230 17.45 -3.50 -2.62
C ALA A 230 16.60 -4.33 -1.65
N ASP A 231 16.90 -4.18 -0.36
CA ASP A 231 16.25 -4.88 0.74
C ASP A 231 15.44 -3.94 1.63
N CYS A 232 15.65 -2.62 1.52
CA CYS A 232 15.00 -1.61 2.33
C CYS A 232 14.24 -0.62 1.45
N GLN A 233 12.97 -0.37 1.78
CA GLN A 233 12.25 0.78 1.26
C GLN A 233 12.34 1.92 2.28
N LEU A 234 12.95 3.03 1.89
CA LEU A 234 13.15 4.21 2.71
C LEU A 234 12.07 5.26 2.42
N TYR A 235 11.56 5.91 3.47
CA TYR A 235 10.62 7.02 3.41
C TYR A 235 11.22 8.22 4.12
N MET A 236 11.26 9.36 3.44
CA MET A 236 11.74 10.63 3.97
C MET A 236 10.64 11.67 3.79
N ASN A 237 10.12 12.12 4.91
CA ASN A 237 8.93 12.95 4.98
C ASN A 237 9.27 14.28 5.67
N PRO A 238 9.09 15.43 4.99
CA PRO A 238 9.36 16.75 5.57
C PRO A 238 8.24 17.22 6.54
N LEU A 239 7.49 16.28 7.12
CA LEU A 239 6.44 16.48 8.11
C LEU A 239 6.64 15.46 9.24
N SER A 240 6.57 15.93 10.48
CA SER A 240 6.53 15.08 11.67
C SER A 240 5.12 15.02 12.28
N TYR A 241 4.75 13.84 12.74
CA TYR A 241 3.56 13.59 13.54
C TYR A 241 3.82 12.40 14.46
N HIS A 242 3.56 12.55 15.75
CA HIS A 242 3.50 11.38 16.63
C HIS A 242 2.35 10.47 16.19
N SER A 243 2.68 9.22 15.82
CA SER A 243 1.70 8.25 15.32
C SER A 243 0.68 7.83 16.37
N PHE A 244 0.98 8.04 17.67
CA PHE A 244 0.10 7.70 18.79
C PHE A 244 0.17 8.75 19.91
N HIS A 245 -0.98 9.32 20.23
CA HIS A 245 -1.27 9.94 21.53
C HIS A 245 -2.59 9.29 21.99
N ASP A 246 -2.59 8.67 23.17
CA ASP A 246 -3.78 8.03 23.78
C ASP A 246 -4.49 6.99 22.87
N GLY A 247 -3.74 6.16 22.15
CA GLY A 247 -4.31 5.11 21.30
C GLY A 247 -5.09 5.61 20.06
N ARG A 248 -5.03 6.90 19.73
CA ARG A 248 -5.66 7.48 18.52
C ARG A 248 -4.62 8.11 17.60
N ARG A 249 -4.57 7.65 16.35
CA ARG A 249 -3.76 8.27 15.29
C ARG A 249 -4.34 9.64 14.95
N ARG A 250 -3.71 10.72 15.42
CA ARG A 250 -4.09 12.10 15.05
C ARG A 250 -3.50 12.47 13.68
N LEU A 251 -4.01 11.85 12.61
CA LEU A 251 -3.59 12.10 11.22
C LEU A 251 -3.63 13.58 10.79
N MET A 252 -4.39 14.42 11.48
CA MET A 252 -4.70 15.79 11.08
C MET A 252 -4.02 16.87 11.94
N ARG A 253 -3.16 16.50 12.89
CA ARG A 253 -2.40 17.47 13.69
C ARG A 253 -0.92 17.13 13.60
N PRO A 254 -0.14 17.87 12.79
CA PRO A 254 1.31 17.74 12.84
C PRO A 254 1.83 18.15 14.22
N ASP A 255 3.04 17.71 14.55
CA ASP A 255 3.68 18.10 15.80
C ASP A 255 3.89 19.61 15.86
N PRO A 256 3.86 20.23 17.07
CA PRO A 256 3.88 21.69 17.23
C PRO A 256 5.25 22.33 16.95
N PHE A 257 6.24 21.54 16.53
CA PHE A 257 7.59 21.98 16.20
C PHE A 257 7.94 21.64 14.74
N SER A 258 8.91 22.33 14.18
CA SER A 258 9.47 21.96 12.87
C SER A 258 10.13 20.59 12.99
N GLY A 259 9.76 19.64 12.12
CA GLY A 259 10.30 18.30 12.20
C GLY A 259 10.04 17.45 10.96
N PHE A 260 10.74 16.33 10.88
CA PHE A 260 10.67 15.42 9.75
C PHE A 260 10.78 13.97 10.23
N ILE A 261 10.46 13.03 9.35
CA ILE A 261 10.50 11.60 9.61
C ILE A 261 11.42 10.92 8.60
N ILE A 262 12.24 10.01 9.09
CA ILE A 262 12.90 8.97 8.29
C ILE A 262 12.33 7.64 8.77
N GLY A 263 11.64 6.93 7.89
CA GLY A 263 11.07 5.62 8.17
C GLY A 263 11.47 4.61 7.12
N PHE A 264 11.29 3.33 7.42
CA PHE A 264 11.63 2.27 6.48
C PHE A 264 10.88 0.98 6.80
N ASN A 265 10.88 0.07 5.82
CA ASN A 265 10.44 -1.32 5.97
C ASN A 265 11.33 -2.25 5.13
N SER A 266 11.35 -3.53 5.49
CA SER A 266 11.94 -4.56 4.61
C SER A 266 11.12 -4.71 3.33
N CYS A 267 11.78 -4.85 2.19
CA CYS A 267 11.17 -5.08 0.89
C CYS A 267 10.55 -6.48 0.76
N ARG A 268 11.09 -7.47 1.48
CA ARG A 268 10.72 -8.88 1.33
C ARG A 268 10.69 -9.57 2.70
N PRO A 269 9.73 -9.18 3.57
CA PRO A 269 9.56 -9.81 4.86
C PRO A 269 9.23 -11.30 4.69
N ALA A 270 9.71 -12.11 5.63
CA ALA A 270 9.56 -13.56 5.64
C ALA A 270 8.37 -14.02 6.50
N SER A 271 7.98 -13.24 7.51
CA SER A 271 6.85 -13.61 8.37
C SER A 271 5.53 -13.64 7.58
N LEU A 272 4.72 -14.66 7.88
CA LEU A 272 3.43 -14.88 7.25
C LEU A 272 2.32 -14.90 8.30
N GLY A 273 1.25 -14.17 8.00
CA GLY A 273 0.06 -14.09 8.81
C GLY A 273 -1.14 -14.85 8.24
N SER A 274 -2.31 -14.58 8.81
CA SER A 274 -3.59 -15.12 8.36
C SER A 274 -4.78 -14.20 8.63
N VAL A 275 -5.87 -14.43 7.90
CA VAL A 275 -7.19 -13.80 8.04
C VAL A 275 -8.24 -14.91 8.16
N THR A 276 -8.88 -14.99 9.31
CA THR A 276 -9.85 -16.06 9.61
C THR A 276 -11.13 -15.49 10.19
N ILE A 277 -12.28 -15.96 9.71
CA ILE A 277 -13.56 -15.57 10.27
C ILE A 277 -13.74 -16.15 11.67
N THR A 278 -14.44 -15.42 12.54
CA THR A 278 -14.70 -15.81 13.93
C THR A 278 -16.19 -15.99 14.21
N SER A 279 -17.03 -15.67 13.23
CA SER A 279 -18.48 -15.71 13.32
C SER A 279 -19.07 -15.99 11.92
N PRO A 280 -20.23 -16.67 11.82
CA PRO A 280 -20.98 -16.77 10.57
C PRO A 280 -21.66 -15.44 10.18
N ASP A 281 -21.71 -14.46 11.08
CA ASP A 281 -22.20 -13.12 10.77
C ASP A 281 -21.14 -12.30 10.03
N ALA A 282 -21.45 -11.97 8.79
CA ALA A 282 -20.59 -11.18 7.91
C ALA A 282 -20.38 -9.72 8.36
N GLU A 283 -21.10 -9.21 9.36
CA GLU A 283 -20.79 -7.91 9.99
C GLU A 283 -19.63 -7.98 10.97
N VAL A 284 -19.34 -9.17 11.50
CA VAL A 284 -18.25 -9.36 12.44
C VAL A 284 -16.94 -9.34 11.66
N GLN A 285 -16.03 -8.48 12.09
CA GLN A 285 -14.70 -8.38 11.49
C GLN A 285 -13.93 -9.69 11.71
N PRO A 286 -13.18 -10.16 10.69
CA PRO A 286 -12.37 -11.35 10.83
C PRO A 286 -11.20 -11.09 11.78
N ARG A 287 -10.65 -12.16 12.35
CA ARG A 287 -9.38 -12.10 13.05
C ARG A 287 -8.27 -11.94 12.00
N ILE A 288 -7.43 -10.93 12.19
CA ILE A 288 -6.25 -10.68 11.37
C ILE A 288 -5.03 -10.88 12.26
N HIS A 289 -4.21 -11.87 11.95
CA HIS A 289 -2.91 -12.07 12.58
C HIS A 289 -1.82 -11.75 11.55
N GLY A 290 -1.03 -10.71 11.80
CA GLY A 290 0.09 -10.35 10.91
C GLY A 290 1.36 -11.18 11.15
N ASN A 291 1.54 -11.73 12.36
CA ASN A 291 2.75 -12.43 12.80
C ASN A 291 4.05 -11.66 12.50
N TYR A 292 4.01 -10.33 12.60
CA TYR A 292 5.19 -9.50 12.31
C TYR A 292 6.34 -9.90 13.24
N LEU A 293 7.55 -10.02 12.67
CA LEU A 293 8.78 -10.39 13.38
C LEU A 293 8.82 -11.82 13.94
N ASP A 294 7.96 -12.72 13.44
CA ASP A 294 7.94 -14.13 13.86
C ASP A 294 9.09 -14.95 13.22
N HIS A 295 9.65 -14.46 12.10
CA HIS A 295 10.75 -15.10 11.40
C HIS A 295 12.10 -14.42 11.70
N GLN A 296 13.17 -15.22 11.92
CA GLN A 296 14.52 -14.70 12.24
C GLN A 296 15.03 -13.69 11.21
N GLN A 297 14.81 -13.94 9.92
CA GLN A 297 15.18 -13.00 8.85
C GLN A 297 14.59 -11.60 9.06
N ASP A 298 13.37 -11.48 9.60
CA ASP A 298 12.74 -10.17 9.82
C ASP A 298 13.39 -9.43 10.99
N LEU A 299 13.86 -10.15 12.01
CA LEU A 299 14.66 -9.60 13.11
C LEU A 299 16.02 -9.12 12.60
N ASP A 300 16.69 -9.92 11.79
CA ASP A 300 17.98 -9.58 11.18
C ASP A 300 17.85 -8.37 10.23
N ASP A 301 16.76 -8.30 9.47
CA ASP A 301 16.42 -7.17 8.61
C ASP A 301 16.17 -5.90 9.42
N ALA A 302 15.41 -5.98 10.52
CA ALA A 302 15.13 -4.85 11.41
C ALA A 302 16.41 -4.25 11.97
N VAL A 303 17.30 -5.09 12.53
CA VAL A 303 18.61 -4.66 13.05
C VAL A 303 19.45 -4.05 11.94
N ARG A 304 19.61 -4.75 10.80
CA ARG A 304 20.44 -4.28 9.69
C ARG A 304 19.97 -2.92 9.15
N MET A 305 18.67 -2.73 9.00
CA MET A 305 18.11 -1.47 8.54
C MET A 305 18.16 -0.38 9.60
N ALA A 306 18.05 -0.70 10.89
CA ALA A 306 18.28 0.26 11.97
C ALA A 306 19.74 0.76 11.96
N ARG A 307 20.72 -0.13 11.80
CA ARG A 307 22.14 0.26 11.62
C ARG A 307 22.35 1.09 10.37
N PHE A 308 21.63 0.81 9.29
CA PHE A 308 21.63 1.67 8.10
C PHE A 308 21.11 3.08 8.42
N VAL A 309 20.00 3.21 9.15
CA VAL A 309 19.47 4.53 9.55
C VAL A 309 20.38 5.22 10.58
N GLN A 310 21.06 4.47 11.45
CA GLN A 310 22.08 5.02 12.35
C GLN A 310 23.18 5.75 11.55
N ARG A 311 23.67 5.17 10.44
CA ARG A 311 24.63 5.87 9.56
C ARG A 311 24.05 7.17 8.99
N LEU A 312 22.75 7.20 8.68
CA LEU A 312 22.08 8.44 8.26
C LEU A 312 22.00 9.45 9.43
N GLN A 313 21.82 8.98 10.67
CA GLN A 313 21.86 9.80 11.88
C GLN A 313 23.22 10.46 12.11
N GLU A 314 24.29 9.76 11.73
CA GLU A 314 25.66 10.23 11.91
C GLU A 314 26.12 11.22 10.85
N ALA A 315 25.42 11.30 9.72
CA ALA A 315 25.75 12.18 8.60
C ALA A 315 25.78 13.66 9.02
N PRO A 316 26.87 14.41 8.71
CA PRO A 316 26.97 15.85 8.98
C PRO A 316 25.77 16.66 8.49
N ALA A 317 25.24 16.35 7.31
CA ALA A 317 24.07 17.00 6.74
C ALA A 317 22.81 16.80 7.61
N LEU A 318 22.63 15.65 8.26
CA LEU A 318 21.52 15.45 9.19
C LEU A 318 21.78 16.27 10.45
N LYS A 319 22.95 16.13 11.07
CA LYS A 319 23.29 16.85 12.32
C LYS A 319 23.13 18.37 12.18
N ALA A 320 23.51 18.93 11.02
CA ALA A 320 23.38 20.35 10.72
C ALA A 320 21.91 20.85 10.63
N VAL A 321 20.93 19.96 10.50
CA VAL A 321 19.51 20.32 10.41
C VAL A 321 18.73 20.06 11.69
N LEU A 322 19.36 19.44 12.70
CA LEU A 322 18.71 19.11 13.96
C LEU A 322 18.65 20.32 14.90
N ALA A 323 17.53 20.47 15.60
CA ALA A 323 17.38 21.42 16.71
C ALA A 323 17.86 20.84 18.05
N GLU A 324 17.84 19.52 18.18
CA GLU A 324 18.25 18.72 19.34
C GLU A 324 18.65 17.32 18.85
N ASP A 325 19.25 16.51 19.72
CA ASP A 325 19.59 15.13 19.38
C ASP A 325 18.38 14.33 18.88
N PRO A 326 18.59 13.31 18.03
CA PRO A 326 17.49 12.46 17.57
C PRO A 326 16.63 11.97 18.73
N MET A 327 15.31 12.02 18.56
CA MET A 327 14.36 11.50 19.57
C MET A 327 14.58 10.01 19.88
N THR A 328 15.18 9.29 18.93
CA THR A 328 15.60 7.91 19.06
C THR A 328 17.04 7.78 18.57
N PRO A 329 18.05 7.94 19.45
CA PRO A 329 19.45 7.81 19.09
C PRO A 329 19.80 6.32 18.92
N LEU A 330 19.95 5.88 17.67
CA LEU A 330 20.18 4.46 17.37
C LEU A 330 21.56 3.95 17.78
N ALA A 331 22.51 4.87 17.98
CA ALA A 331 23.84 4.56 18.49
C ALA A 331 23.82 4.03 19.94
N ASP A 332 22.79 4.38 20.71
CA ASP A 332 22.65 3.98 22.12
C ASP A 332 21.91 2.64 22.28
N MET A 333 21.42 2.06 21.18
CA MET A 333 20.64 0.83 21.17
C MET A 333 21.48 -0.35 20.72
N ASP A 334 21.56 -1.39 21.54
CA ASP A 334 22.01 -2.72 21.09
C ASP A 334 20.94 -3.40 20.20
N ASP A 335 21.27 -4.57 19.67
CA ASP A 335 20.38 -5.26 18.71
C ASP A 335 19.05 -5.70 19.36
N ALA A 336 19.06 -6.03 20.65
CA ALA A 336 17.86 -6.40 21.39
C ALA A 336 16.94 -5.19 21.58
N ALA A 337 17.49 -4.04 21.97
CA ALA A 337 16.75 -2.80 22.10
C ALA A 337 16.14 -2.33 20.77
N VAL A 338 16.84 -2.53 19.64
CA VAL A 338 16.28 -2.27 18.31
C VAL A 338 15.08 -3.17 18.02
N ILE A 339 15.16 -4.46 18.32
CA ILE A 339 14.05 -5.39 18.09
C ILE A 339 12.84 -5.03 18.95
N ASP A 340 13.06 -4.67 20.23
CA ASP A 340 11.98 -4.28 21.12
C ASP A 340 11.32 -2.96 20.69
N ASP A 341 12.10 -2.00 20.19
CA ASP A 341 11.58 -0.78 19.58
C ASP A 341 10.69 -1.06 18.35
N PHE A 342 11.10 -2.03 17.53
CA PHE A 342 10.29 -2.54 16.41
C PHE A 342 8.99 -3.20 16.86
N ARG A 343 9.02 -3.98 17.94
CA ARG A 343 7.81 -4.61 18.51
C ARG A 343 6.85 -3.58 19.08
N GLU A 344 7.36 -2.54 19.72
CA GLU A 344 6.55 -1.53 20.39
C GLU A 344 5.96 -0.51 19.40
N ARG A 345 6.75 -0.05 18.42
CA ARG A 345 6.38 1.08 17.55
C ARG A 345 6.20 0.73 16.09
N GLY A 346 6.66 -0.46 15.66
CA GLY A 346 6.48 -0.91 14.30
C GLY A 346 5.00 -1.03 13.93
N SER A 347 4.69 -0.78 12.66
CA SER A 347 3.31 -0.87 12.18
C SER A 347 3.25 -1.26 10.71
N THR A 348 2.08 -1.73 10.29
CA THR A 348 1.74 -1.93 8.88
C THR A 348 1.88 -0.62 8.10
N VAL A 349 2.44 -0.69 6.89
CA VAL A 349 2.32 0.39 5.90
C VAL A 349 1.18 0.16 4.90
N PHE A 350 0.23 -0.72 5.25
CA PHE A 350 -1.01 -1.03 4.54
C PHE A 350 -0.79 -1.70 3.17
N HIS A 351 0.16 -2.64 3.10
CA HIS A 351 0.51 -3.38 1.89
C HIS A 351 0.05 -4.85 1.93
N LEU A 352 -0.97 -5.15 2.74
CA LEU A 352 -1.54 -6.49 2.91
C LEU A 352 -1.87 -7.18 1.56
N CYS A 353 -1.34 -8.38 1.37
CA CYS A 353 -1.54 -9.20 0.18
C CYS A 353 -1.45 -10.70 0.49
N GLY A 354 -1.73 -11.56 -0.49
CA GLY A 354 -1.36 -12.99 -0.46
C GLY A 354 -2.34 -13.97 0.18
N THR A 355 -3.45 -13.49 0.76
CA THR A 355 -4.43 -14.33 1.47
C THR A 355 -5.25 -15.31 0.63
N CYS A 356 -5.18 -15.17 -0.69
CA CYS A 356 -5.78 -16.08 -1.66
C CYS A 356 -4.75 -16.41 -2.74
N ARG A 357 -3.54 -16.78 -2.31
CA ARG A 357 -2.35 -16.99 -3.13
C ARG A 357 -2.64 -17.70 -4.46
N MET A 358 -2.07 -17.14 -5.55
CA MET A 358 -1.99 -17.76 -6.86
C MET A 358 -0.89 -18.82 -6.91
N GLY A 359 -1.19 -19.98 -7.49
CA GLY A 359 -0.23 -21.06 -7.68
C GLY A 359 -0.81 -22.24 -8.48
N PRO A 360 0.06 -23.10 -9.03
CA PRO A 360 -0.37 -24.22 -9.88
C PRO A 360 -1.03 -25.37 -9.08
N ASP A 361 -0.69 -25.51 -7.80
CA ASP A 361 -1.17 -26.61 -6.96
C ASP A 361 -2.29 -26.12 -6.03
N ARG A 362 -3.45 -26.76 -6.12
CA ARG A 362 -4.61 -26.40 -5.29
C ARG A 362 -4.41 -26.70 -3.80
N ARG A 363 -3.40 -27.50 -3.42
CA ARG A 363 -3.12 -27.85 -2.02
C ARG A 363 -2.54 -26.68 -1.24
N ASP A 364 -1.89 -25.74 -1.93
CA ASP A 364 -1.18 -24.62 -1.32
C ASP A 364 -1.60 -23.26 -1.91
N ALA A 365 -2.41 -23.25 -2.98
CA ALA A 365 -2.93 -22.05 -3.62
C ALA A 365 -4.47 -22.03 -3.67
N VAL A 366 -5.03 -20.82 -3.71
CA VAL A 366 -6.48 -20.59 -3.84
C VAL A 366 -6.90 -20.42 -5.29
N VAL A 367 -6.05 -19.78 -6.11
CA VAL A 367 -6.32 -19.56 -7.53
C VAL A 367 -5.22 -20.10 -8.43
N ASP A 368 -5.60 -20.47 -9.65
CA ASP A 368 -4.68 -20.86 -10.72
C ASP A 368 -3.99 -19.63 -11.38
N PRO A 369 -3.02 -19.83 -12.29
CA PRO A 369 -2.37 -18.73 -13.03
C PRO A 369 -3.30 -17.88 -13.90
N GLN A 370 -4.54 -18.30 -14.12
CA GLN A 370 -5.60 -17.57 -14.82
C GLN A 370 -6.56 -16.87 -13.84
N LEU A 371 -6.22 -16.86 -12.55
CA LEU A 371 -6.93 -16.25 -11.43
C LEU A 371 -8.27 -16.90 -11.11
N ARG A 372 -8.50 -18.12 -11.59
CA ARG A 372 -9.71 -18.91 -11.34
C ARG A 372 -9.56 -19.65 -10.03
N VAL A 373 -10.60 -19.66 -9.21
CA VAL A 373 -10.58 -20.39 -7.94
C VAL A 373 -10.51 -21.89 -8.23
N HIS A 374 -9.52 -22.55 -7.65
CA HIS A 374 -9.32 -23.99 -7.83
C HIS A 374 -10.57 -24.76 -7.45
N GLY A 375 -11.03 -25.65 -8.33
CA GLY A 375 -12.20 -26.52 -8.08
C GLY A 375 -13.58 -25.85 -8.18
N ILE A 376 -13.65 -24.53 -8.39
CA ILE A 376 -14.92 -23.80 -8.46
C ILE A 376 -15.09 -23.12 -9.83
N GLY A 377 -16.12 -23.53 -10.56
CA GLY A 377 -16.46 -22.93 -11.84
C GLY A 377 -17.03 -21.52 -11.69
N GLY A 378 -16.71 -20.62 -12.63
CA GLY A 378 -17.32 -19.29 -12.71
C GLY A 378 -16.96 -18.32 -11.58
N LEU A 379 -15.85 -18.56 -10.88
CA LEU A 379 -15.33 -17.69 -9.83
C LEU A 379 -13.87 -17.33 -10.08
N ARG A 380 -13.56 -16.03 -10.07
CA ARG A 380 -12.18 -15.50 -10.08
C ARG A 380 -11.92 -14.56 -8.93
N ILE A 381 -10.64 -14.38 -8.62
CA ILE A 381 -10.18 -13.37 -7.67
C ILE A 381 -9.19 -12.43 -8.37
N VAL A 382 -9.47 -11.14 -8.33
CA VAL A 382 -8.65 -10.12 -8.98
C VAL A 382 -8.43 -8.97 -7.99
N ASP A 383 -7.49 -9.17 -7.07
CA ASP A 383 -6.97 -8.17 -6.14
C ASP A 383 -5.64 -8.63 -5.53
N ALA A 384 -5.07 -7.85 -4.60
CA ALA A 384 -3.78 -8.15 -3.97
C ALA A 384 -3.74 -9.48 -3.18
N SER A 385 -4.90 -10.08 -2.83
CA SER A 385 -4.93 -11.36 -2.14
C SER A 385 -4.29 -12.48 -2.96
N VAL A 386 -4.24 -12.38 -4.28
CA VAL A 386 -3.68 -13.45 -5.14
C VAL A 386 -2.17 -13.40 -5.27
N PHE A 387 -1.50 -12.38 -4.75
CA PHE A 387 -0.06 -12.26 -4.88
C PHE A 387 0.64 -13.47 -4.23
N PRO A 388 1.50 -14.20 -4.98
CA PRO A 388 2.25 -15.30 -4.38
C PRO A 388 3.30 -14.81 -3.39
N ASN A 389 3.84 -13.62 -3.64
CA ASN A 389 4.79 -12.94 -2.77
C ASN A 389 4.56 -11.43 -2.88
N ILE A 390 4.71 -10.70 -1.78
CA ILE A 390 4.65 -9.26 -1.72
C ILE A 390 5.72 -8.64 -2.63
N THR A 391 5.36 -7.61 -3.37
CA THR A 391 6.32 -6.86 -4.20
C THR A 391 7.21 -5.99 -3.32
N SER A 392 8.43 -5.67 -3.76
CA SER A 392 9.41 -4.92 -2.95
C SER A 392 9.01 -3.48 -2.55
N ALA A 393 7.89 -2.96 -3.07
CA ALA A 393 7.43 -1.61 -2.84
C ALA A 393 5.90 -1.56 -2.72
N ASN A 394 5.31 -0.35 -2.73
CA ASN A 394 3.87 -0.14 -2.59
C ASN A 394 3.03 -0.98 -3.55
N THR A 395 2.01 -1.65 -3.03
CA THR A 395 1.24 -2.69 -3.74
C THR A 395 0.14 -2.15 -4.67
N ASN A 396 -0.09 -0.83 -4.75
CA ASN A 396 -1.12 -0.24 -5.60
C ASN A 396 -0.84 -0.47 -7.11
N ALA A 397 0.36 -0.13 -7.57
CA ALA A 397 0.75 -0.31 -8.98
C ALA A 397 0.68 -1.78 -9.43
N PRO A 398 1.26 -2.77 -8.71
CA PRO A 398 1.15 -4.17 -9.11
C PRO A 398 -0.29 -4.69 -9.06
N THR A 399 -1.14 -4.19 -8.16
CA THR A 399 -2.57 -4.58 -8.12
C THR A 399 -3.31 -4.09 -9.37
N ILE A 400 -3.05 -2.86 -9.81
CA ILE A 400 -3.63 -2.32 -11.05
C ILE A 400 -3.12 -3.09 -12.27
N MET A 401 -1.83 -3.46 -12.30
CA MET A 401 -1.24 -4.27 -13.37
C MET A 401 -1.90 -5.66 -13.45
N LEU A 402 -2.03 -6.34 -12.30
CA LEU A 402 -2.75 -7.61 -12.19
C LEU A 402 -4.17 -7.48 -12.75
N ALA A 403 -4.92 -6.46 -12.31
CA ALA A 403 -6.29 -6.25 -12.78
C ALA A 403 -6.37 -5.99 -14.30
N HIS A 404 -5.39 -5.27 -14.87
CA HIS A 404 -5.31 -5.07 -16.31
C HIS A 404 -5.06 -6.39 -17.04
N LYS A 405 -4.14 -7.21 -16.55
CA LYS A 405 -3.86 -8.53 -17.13
C LYS A 405 -5.06 -9.47 -17.01
N ALA A 406 -5.72 -9.48 -15.86
CA ALA A 406 -6.93 -10.25 -15.61
C ALA A 406 -8.06 -9.86 -16.58
N ALA A 407 -8.26 -8.57 -16.82
CA ALA A 407 -9.28 -8.10 -17.77
C ALA A 407 -9.03 -8.64 -19.19
N GLN A 408 -7.77 -8.71 -19.63
CA GLN A 408 -7.43 -9.32 -20.93
C GLN A 408 -7.74 -10.82 -20.95
N MET A 409 -7.42 -11.55 -19.89
CA MET A 409 -7.72 -12.98 -19.76
C MET A 409 -9.23 -13.24 -19.80
N ILE A 410 -10.01 -12.45 -19.06
CA ILE A 410 -11.47 -12.57 -19.00
C ILE A 410 -12.10 -12.29 -20.37
N LEU A 411 -11.61 -11.28 -21.10
CA LEU A 411 -12.08 -10.99 -22.45
C LEU A 411 -11.76 -12.11 -23.44
N ALA A 412 -10.56 -12.69 -23.34
CA ALA A 412 -10.15 -13.82 -24.19
C ALA A 412 -10.97 -15.09 -23.92
N ASP A 413 -11.38 -15.33 -22.67
CA ASP A 413 -12.24 -16.47 -22.30
C ASP A 413 -13.72 -16.25 -22.64
N ALA A 414 -14.14 -14.99 -22.85
CA ALA A 414 -15.52 -14.62 -23.13
C ALA A 414 -15.86 -14.53 -24.63
N GLY A 415 -14.84 -14.33 -25.48
CA GLY A 415 -14.92 -14.44 -26.93
C GLY A 415 -14.84 -15.89 -27.38
#